data_AF-A0A2E5X0A8-F1
#
_entry.id   AF-A0A2E5X0A8-F1
#
_cell.length_a   1.000
_cell.length_b   1.000
_cell.length_c   1.000
_cell.angle_alpha   90.00
_cell.angle_beta   90.00
_cell.angle_gamma   90.00
#
_symmetry.space_group_name_H-M   'P 1'
#
loop_
_entity.id
_entity.type
_entity.pdbx_description
1 polymer ?
#
loop_
_entity_poly.entity_id
_entity_poly.type
_entity_poly.pdbx_seq_one_letter_code
_entity_poly.pdbx_strand_id
1 'polypeptide(L)' 'MSKLETISLKLDTQTKEALTTYCHRKGLKIQHFIESAIIEKLEEIVDLEAYHQRKDEEVISLDMLLKGENESP' A
#
# COMPACT_ATOMS: atom_id res chain seq x y z
N MET A 1 22.38 -1.40 -7.60
CA MET A 1 21.67 -2.43 -6.80
C MET A 1 21.47 -1.86 -5.41
N SER A 2 20.23 -1.88 -4.90
CA SER A 2 19.93 -1.47 -3.53
C SER A 2 20.60 -2.42 -2.53
N LYS A 3 21.06 -1.88 -1.41
CA LYS A 3 21.65 -2.67 -0.33
C LYS A 3 20.52 -3.44 0.36
N LEU A 4 20.64 -4.76 0.41
CA LEU A 4 19.69 -5.61 1.13
C LEU A 4 20.12 -5.71 2.60
N GLU A 5 19.15 -5.51 3.50
CA GLU A 5 19.32 -5.69 4.94
C GLU A 5 18.46 -6.87 5.40
N THR A 6 18.87 -7.55 6.48
CA THR A 6 18.17 -8.73 6.99
C THR A 6 17.19 -8.36 8.10
N ILE A 7 15.97 -8.88 8.00
CA ILE A 7 14.98 -8.85 9.10
C ILE A 7 14.88 -10.24 9.74
N SER A 8 14.83 -10.29 11.07
CA SER A 8 14.60 -11.53 11.83
C SER A 8 13.21 -11.48 12.45
N LEU A 9 12.41 -12.53 12.22
CA LEU A 9 11.03 -12.62 12.68
C LEU A 9 10.79 -13.94 13.41
N LYS A 10 10.05 -13.88 14.52
CA LYS A 10 9.49 -15.06 15.19
C LYS A 10 8.02 -15.18 14.80
N LEU A 11 7.64 -16.34 14.28
CA LEU A 11 6.27 -16.71 13.95
C LEU A 11 5.91 -17.94 14.77
N ASP A 12 4.63 -18.08 15.13
CA ASP A 12 4.13 -19.35 15.63
C ASP A 12 4.25 -20.43 14.54
N THR A 13 4.30 -21.69 14.97
CA THR A 13 4.53 -22.83 14.07
C THR A 13 3.45 -22.93 12.99
N GLN A 14 2.18 -22.70 13.34
CA GLN A 14 1.06 -22.86 12.41
C GLN A 14 1.11 -21.79 11.33
N THR A 15 1.38 -20.54 11.69
CA THR A 15 1.54 -19.45 10.74
C THR A 15 2.72 -19.69 9.80
N LYS A 16 3.86 -20.16 10.30
CA LYS A 16 5.02 -20.49 9.47
C LYS A 16 4.72 -21.60 8.47
N GLU A 17 4.01 -22.64 8.90
CA GLU A 17 3.58 -23.75 8.03
C GLU A 17 2.60 -23.29 6.96
N ALA A 18 1.61 -22.47 7.33
CA ALA A 18 0.64 -21.89 6.40
C ALA A 18 1.34 -21.01 5.35
N LEU A 19 2.23 -20.12 5.78
CA LEU A 19 3.03 -19.25 4.91
C LEU A 19 3.87 -20.07 3.92
N THR A 20 4.56 -21.09 4.42
CA THR A 20 5.41 -21.96 3.58
C THR A 20 4.57 -22.71 2.55
N THR A 21 3.44 -23.28 2.98
CA THR A 21 2.52 -24.03 2.12
C THR A 21 1.94 -23.13 1.03
N TYR A 22 1.49 -21.94 1.41
CA TYR A 22 0.94 -20.96 0.48
C TYR A 22 1.97 -20.53 -0.58
N CYS A 23 3.15 -20.12 -0.14
CA CYS A 23 4.23 -19.68 -1.03
C CYS A 23 4.66 -20.81 -1.99
N HIS A 24 4.77 -22.04 -1.48
CA HIS A 24 5.10 -23.20 -2.31
C HIS A 24 4.04 -23.45 -3.39
N ARG A 25 2.75 -23.45 -3.02
CA ARG A 25 1.64 -23.65 -3.97
C ARG A 25 1.55 -22.56 -5.04
N LYS A 26 1.97 -21.34 -4.72
CA LYS A 26 1.93 -20.18 -5.62
C LYS A 26 3.24 -19.95 -6.38
N GLY A 27 4.28 -20.76 -6.14
CA GLY A 27 5.60 -20.56 -6.76
C GLY A 27 6.30 -19.27 -6.32
N LEU A 28 6.02 -18.79 -5.10
CA LEU A 28 6.54 -17.55 -4.56
C LEU A 28 7.69 -17.79 -3.58
N LYS A 29 8.67 -16.90 -3.55
CA LYS A 29 9.68 -16.86 -2.48
C LYS A 29 9.04 -16.20 -1.25
N ILE A 30 9.23 -16.80 -0.08
CA ILE A 30 8.74 -16.24 1.20
C ILE A 30 9.24 -14.80 1.38
N GLN A 31 10.51 -14.52 1.08
CA GLN A 31 11.07 -13.18 1.17
C GLN A 31 10.26 -12.17 0.35
N HIS A 32 9.94 -12.49 -0.91
CA HIS A 32 9.18 -11.62 -1.79
C HIS A 32 7.76 -11.42 -1.29
N PHE A 33 7.10 -12.49 -0.83
CA PHE A 33 5.76 -12.40 -0.26
C PHE A 33 5.72 -11.46 0.97
N ILE A 34 6.70 -11.60 1.88
CA ILE A 34 6.78 -10.77 3.08
C ILE A 34 7.11 -9.32 2.71
N GLU A 35 8.04 -9.09 1.79
CA GLU A 35 8.39 -7.76 1.30
C GLU A 35 7.16 -7.06 0.70
N SER A 36 6.42 -7.72 -0.20
CA SER A 36 5.21 -7.17 -0.79
C SER A 36 4.13 -6.86 0.26
N ALA A 37 3.90 -7.78 1.21
CA ALA A 37 2.91 -7.57 2.27
C ALA A 37 3.29 -6.39 3.20
N ILE A 38 4.59 -6.20 3.47
CA ILE A 38 5.06 -5.05 4.26
C ILE A 38 4.84 -3.75 3.48
N ILE A 39 5.20 -3.71 2.19
CA ILE A 39 5.01 -2.51 1.35
C ILE A 39 3.53 -2.16 1.29
N GLU A 40 2.66 -3.12 0.98
CA GLU A 40 1.21 -2.92 0.91
C GLU A 40 0.65 -2.31 2.21
N LYS A 41 1.06 -2.83 3.37
CA LYS A 41 0.63 -2.27 4.66
C LYS A 41 1.18 -0.91 4.99
N LEU A 42 2.39 -0.58 4.53
CA LEU A 42 2.94 0.77 4.69
C LEU A 42 2.22 1.77 3.77
N GLU A 43 1.92 1.38 2.53
CA GLU A 43 1.17 2.19 1.57
C GLU A 43 -0.24 2.49 2.08
N GLU A 44 -0.94 1.49 2.63
CA GLU A 44 -2.27 1.70 3.25
C GLU A 44 -2.25 2.76 4.36
N ILE A 45 -1.19 2.80 5.18
CA ILE A 45 -1.06 3.79 6.25
C ILE A 45 -0.89 5.19 5.65
N VAL A 46 -0.01 5.34 4.65
CA VAL A 46 0.22 6.62 3.97
C VAL A 46 -1.06 7.11 3.30
N ASP A 47 -1.82 6.22 2.65
CA ASP A 47 -3.09 6.56 2.01
C ASP A 47 -4.13 7.02 3.03
N LEU A 48 -4.22 6.36 4.19
CA LEU A 48 -5.11 6.76 5.28
C LEU A 48 -4.73 8.13 5.86
N GLU A 49 -3.44 8.40 6.03
CA GLU A 49 -2.95 9.70 6.49
C GLU A 49 -3.29 10.80 5.48
N ALA A 50 -3.05 10.56 4.18
CA ALA A 50 -3.42 11.49 3.12
C ALA A 50 -4.93 11.74 3.08
N TYR A 51 -5.74 10.69 3.23
CA TYR A 51 -7.20 10.83 3.35
C TYR A 51 -7.57 11.72 4.56
N HIS A 52 -6.99 11.45 5.73
CA HIS A 52 -7.30 12.22 6.94
C HIS A 52 -6.86 13.68 6.87
N GLN A 53 -5.79 14.01 6.14
CA GLN A 53 -5.38 15.38 5.87
C GLN A 53 -6.34 16.11 4.93
N ARG A 54 -6.86 15.39 3.93
CA ARG A 54 -7.63 15.98 2.82
C ARG A 54 -9.14 15.93 3.02
N LYS A 55 -9.65 15.11 3.95
CA LYS A 55 -11.10 14.88 4.14
C LYS A 55 -11.89 16.14 4.47
N ASP A 56 -11.24 17.14 5.09
CA ASP A 56 -11.85 18.40 5.51
C ASP A 56 -11.46 19.56 4.58
N GLU A 57 -10.77 19.28 3.46
CA GLU A 57 -10.46 20.29 2.44
C GLU A 57 -11.73 20.79 1.77
N GLU A 58 -11.75 22.07 1.41
CA GLU A 58 -12.84 22.64 0.63
C GLU A 58 -12.91 21.96 -0.74
N VAL A 59 -14.06 21.38 -1.05
CA VAL A 59 -14.27 20.64 -2.29
C VAL A 59 -15.08 21.51 -3.26
N ILE A 60 -14.56 21.69 -4.47
CA ILE A 60 -15.28 22.34 -5.55
C ILE A 60 -15.86 21.28 -6.49
N SER A 61 -17.09 21.49 -6.94
CA SER A 61 -17.72 20.59 -7.91
C SER A 61 -16.99 20.65 -9.25
N LEU A 62 -16.90 19.52 -9.95
CA LEU A 62 -16.33 19.45 -11.28
C LEU A 62 -17.05 20.40 -12.26
N ASP A 63 -18.38 20.52 -12.13
CA ASP A 63 -19.17 21.45 -12.94
C ASP A 63 -18.80 22.92 -12.71
N MET A 64 -18.42 23.30 -11.49
CA MET A 64 -17.93 24.64 -11.21
C MET A 64 -16.57 24.89 -11.85
N LEU A 65 -15.66 23.91 -11.80
CA LEU A 65 -14.35 23.99 -12.45
C LEU A 65 -14.48 24.15 -13.97
N LEU A 66 -15.30 23.32 -14.61
CA LEU A 66 -15.47 23.33 -16.07
C LEU A 66 -16.20 24.58 -16.60
N LYS A 67 -17.00 25.25 -15.76
CA LYS A 67 -17.63 26.53 -16.12
C LYS A 67 -16.63 27.69 -16.08
N GLY A 68 -15.64 27.65 -15.19
CA GLY A 68 -14.59 28.68 -15.08
C GLY A 68 -13.61 28.70 -16.25
N GLU A 69 -13.39 27.58 -16.95
CA GLU A 69 -12.52 27.52 -18.14
C GLU A 69 -13.15 28.15 -19.39
N ASN A 70 -14.48 28.25 -19.46
CA ASN A 70 -15.20 28.87 -20.59
C ASN A 70 -15.27 30.41 -20.50
N GLU A 71 -14.71 31.02 -19.44
CA GLU A 71 -14.63 32.48 -19.23
C GLU A 71 -13.18 33.01 -19.19
N SER A 72 -12.23 32.34 -19.84
CA SER A 72 -10.92 32.94 -20.14
C SER A 72 -10.92 33.60 -21.54
N PRO A 73 -10.59 34.90 -21.65
CA PRO A 73 -10.54 35.63 -22.92
C PRO A 73 -9.42 35.19 -23.87
#